data_AF-A0A9R0QHV0-F1
#
_entry.id   AF-A0A9R0QHV0-F1
#
_cell.length_a   1.000
_cell.length_b   1.000
_cell.length_c   1.000
_cell.angle_alpha   90.00
_cell.angle_beta   90.00
_cell.angle_gamma   90.00
#
_symmetry.space_group_name_H-M   'P 1'
#
loop_
_entity.id
_entity.type
_entity.pdbx_description
1 polymer ?
#
loop_
_entity_poly.entity_id
_entity_poly.type
_entity_poly.pdbx_seq_one_letter_code
_entity_poly.pdbx_strand_id
1 'polypeptide(L)'
;MNTARIRLGGLELDLRSVSFLSQSFNDKKDNIEIPVVTYCKEGQYMEVDLDVHSKAAAEHNLDAIKEFSRFNEYFIGEKVGLFGEDGTGTQVYIWNLDRWGEDYALEWNPERTDENPAGHGNGDILIRSKRVRSRPRQTSKDVCNLSSTLFL
;
A
#
# COMPACT_ATOMS: atom_id res chain seq x y z
N MET A 1 26.78 5.84 -15.93
CA MET A 1 26.39 5.26 -14.62
C MET A 1 26.07 6.43 -13.71
N ASN A 2 24.78 6.73 -13.52
CA ASN A 2 24.34 7.78 -12.60
C ASN A 2 23.72 7.08 -11.39
N THR A 3 24.46 7.06 -10.28
CA THR A 3 23.93 6.65 -8.98
C THR A 3 23.02 7.77 -8.50
N ALA A 4 21.74 7.48 -8.31
CA ALA A 4 20.76 8.45 -7.82
C ALA A 4 21.11 8.85 -6.38
N ARG A 5 21.40 10.13 -6.16
CA ARG A 5 21.73 10.72 -4.86
C ARG A 5 20.58 11.61 -4.40
N ILE A 6 20.07 11.38 -3.19
CA ILE A 6 19.00 12.18 -2.56
C ILE A 6 19.56 12.81 -1.28
N ARG A 7 19.36 14.12 -1.08
CA ARG A 7 19.98 14.90 0.01
C ARG A 7 19.06 15.14 1.22
N LEU A 8 19.40 14.70 2.44
CA LEU A 8 18.79 15.05 3.74
C LEU A 8 19.80 14.86 4.91
N GLY A 9 19.97 15.85 5.80
CA GLY A 9 21.08 15.90 6.81
C GLY A 9 20.77 15.33 8.20
N GLY A 10 21.82 14.91 8.94
CA GLY A 10 21.83 14.66 10.41
C GLY A 10 22.24 13.24 10.85
N LEU A 11 23.21 13.12 11.78
CA LEU A 11 23.86 11.90 12.31
C LEU A 11 23.00 11.15 13.36
N GLU A 12 22.16 10.25 12.89
CA GLU A 12 21.57 9.11 13.62
C GLU A 12 21.54 7.96 12.62
N LEU A 13 21.59 6.68 13.05
CA LEU A 13 21.44 5.54 12.13
C LEU A 13 20.00 5.51 11.62
N ASP A 14 19.72 6.36 10.64
CA ASP A 14 18.42 6.54 10.04
C ASP A 14 18.26 5.47 8.95
N LEU A 15 17.63 4.37 9.35
CA LEU A 15 17.34 3.22 8.50
C LEU A 15 15.94 3.35 7.92
N ARG A 16 15.85 3.29 6.59
CA ARG A 16 14.57 3.29 5.88
C ARG A 16 14.52 2.12 4.92
N SER A 17 13.39 1.42 4.90
CA SER A 17 13.18 0.29 4.01
C SER A 17 12.01 0.52 3.10
N VAL A 18 12.15 0.10 1.85
CA VAL A 18 11.05 0.04 0.88
C VAL A 18 10.81 -1.43 0.58
N SER A 19 9.56 -1.85 0.73
CA SER A 19 9.11 -3.19 0.33
C SER A 19 8.02 -3.07 -0.71
N PHE A 20 7.94 -4.06 -1.59
CA PHE A 20 7.00 -4.03 -2.68
C PHE A 20 6.26 -5.36 -2.83
N LEU A 21 4.93 -5.28 -2.73
CA LEU A 21 4.04 -6.41 -2.94
C LEU A 21 3.19 -6.14 -4.18
N SER A 22 3.40 -6.94 -5.22
CA SER A 22 2.64 -6.83 -6.46
C SER A 22 2.25 -8.19 -7.00
N GLN A 23 0.97 -8.29 -7.39
CA GLN A 23 0.46 -9.44 -8.11
C GLN A 23 1.00 -9.51 -9.54
N SER A 24 1.20 -8.37 -10.20
CA SER A 24 1.75 -8.36 -11.57
C SER A 24 3.22 -8.75 -11.60
N PHE A 25 4.00 -8.38 -10.59
CA PHE A 25 5.40 -8.81 -10.45
C PHE A 25 5.53 -10.31 -10.15
N ASN A 26 4.57 -10.85 -9.39
CA ASN A 26 4.53 -12.26 -9.02
C ASN A 26 3.71 -13.11 -10.02
N ASP A 27 3.28 -12.54 -11.14
CA ASP A 27 2.57 -13.30 -12.15
C ASP A 27 3.48 -14.43 -12.66
N LYS A 28 2.94 -15.66 -12.70
CA LYS A 28 3.65 -16.89 -13.11
C LYS A 28 4.78 -17.36 -12.18
N LYS A 29 4.93 -16.78 -10.99
CA LYS A 29 5.85 -17.32 -9.97
C LYS A 29 5.12 -18.31 -9.07
N ASP A 30 5.73 -19.47 -8.85
CA ASP A 30 5.18 -20.48 -7.94
C ASP A 30 5.26 -20.04 -6.46
N ASN A 31 6.28 -19.24 -6.12
CA ASN A 31 6.48 -18.66 -4.80
C ASN A 31 6.34 -17.14 -4.86
N ILE A 32 5.66 -16.56 -3.87
CA ILE A 32 5.54 -15.10 -3.74
C ILE A 32 6.89 -14.53 -3.34
N GLU A 33 7.37 -13.59 -4.15
CA GLU A 33 8.55 -12.80 -3.90
C GLU A 33 8.15 -11.37 -3.49
N ILE A 34 8.85 -10.84 -2.49
CA ILE A 34 8.65 -9.48 -1.98
C ILE A 34 10.00 -8.77 -2.05
N PRO A 35 10.26 -7.97 -3.09
CA PRO A 35 11.46 -7.15 -3.17
C PRO A 35 11.51 -6.19 -1.98
N VAL A 36 12.64 -6.19 -1.28
CA VAL A 36 12.93 -5.28 -0.17
C VAL A 36 14.28 -4.63 -0.42
N VAL A 37 14.34 -3.30 -0.26
CA VAL A 37 15.59 -2.54 -0.29
C VAL A 37 15.66 -1.72 1.00
N THR A 38 16.78 -1.84 1.69
CA THR A 38 17.07 -1.07 2.91
C THR A 38 18.12 -0.02 2.60
N TYR A 39 17.91 1.18 3.12
CA TYR A 39 18.80 2.32 2.98
C TYR A 39 19.24 2.79 4.36
N CYS A 40 20.49 3.20 4.46
CA CYS A 40 21.05 3.88 5.62
C CYS A 40 21.40 5.32 5.23
N LYS A 41 21.32 6.23 6.20
CA LYS A 41 21.70 7.63 6.00
C LYS A 41 23.19 7.81 6.24
N GLU A 42 23.91 8.20 5.19
CA GLU A 42 25.31 8.59 5.25
C GLU A 42 25.44 10.11 5.07
N GLY A 43 25.49 10.81 6.21
CA GLY A 43 25.63 12.27 6.26
C GLY A 43 24.42 12.99 5.69
N GLN A 44 24.51 13.41 4.42
CA GLN A 44 23.39 14.01 3.69
C GLN A 44 22.74 13.06 2.69
N TYR A 45 23.23 11.85 2.46
CA TYR A 45 22.69 10.98 1.42
C TYR A 45 22.06 9.72 2.01
N MET A 46 21.09 9.14 1.31
CA MET A 46 20.68 7.76 1.56
C MET A 46 21.45 6.84 0.61
N GLU A 47 22.13 5.86 1.19
CA GLU A 47 22.85 4.82 0.47
C GLU A 47 22.20 3.46 0.78
N VAL A 48 22.36 2.49 -0.12
CA VAL A 48 21.87 1.13 0.14
C VAL A 48 22.68 0.53 1.28
N ASP A 49 21.97 -0.05 2.24
CA ASP A 49 22.59 -0.74 3.38
C ASP A 49 23.16 -2.10 2.93
N LEU A 50 24.48 -2.14 2.77
CA LEU A 50 25.22 -3.33 2.34
C LEU A 50 25.42 -4.36 3.45
N ASP A 51 25.16 -4.01 4.71
CA ASP A 51 25.19 -4.96 5.83
C ASP A 51 23.92 -5.84 5.83
N VAL A 52 22.82 -5.33 5.25
CA VAL A 52 21.55 -6.06 5.11
C VAL A 52 21.44 -6.78 3.76
N HIS A 53 21.82 -6.12 2.67
CA HIS A 53 21.68 -6.66 1.31
C HIS A 53 23.01 -6.66 0.56
N SER A 54 23.30 -7.75 -0.17
CA SER A 54 24.36 -7.67 -1.18
C SER A 54 23.98 -6.66 -2.27
N LYS A 55 24.97 -5.96 -2.84
CA LYS A 55 24.74 -4.98 -3.91
C LYS A 55 23.89 -5.53 -5.07
N ALA A 56 24.20 -6.74 -5.52
CA ALA A 56 23.47 -7.38 -6.62
C ALA A 56 22.00 -7.67 -6.26
N ALA A 57 21.73 -8.09 -5.01
CA ALA A 57 20.37 -8.33 -4.54
C ALA A 57 19.57 -7.02 -4.42
N ALA A 58 20.21 -5.95 -3.92
CA ALA A 58 19.58 -4.64 -3.83
C ALA A 58 19.29 -4.05 -5.22
N GLU A 59 20.21 -4.18 -6.17
CA GLU A 59 20.01 -3.77 -7.57
C GLU A 59 18.84 -4.51 -8.21
N HIS A 60 18.81 -5.85 -8.11
CA HIS A 60 17.71 -6.66 -8.60
C HIS A 60 16.35 -6.25 -8.00
N ASN A 61 16.30 -6.07 -6.68
CA ASN A 61 15.07 -5.66 -5.99
C ASN A 61 14.62 -4.26 -6.39
N LEU A 62 15.57 -3.33 -6.56
CA LEU A 62 15.26 -1.96 -6.98
C LEU A 62 14.75 -1.94 -8.43
N ASP A 63 15.33 -2.73 -9.32
CA ASP A 63 14.89 -2.86 -10.71
C ASP A 63 13.46 -3.42 -10.78
N ALA A 64 13.17 -4.47 -10.00
CA ALA A 64 11.81 -5.00 -9.88
C ALA A 64 10.80 -3.95 -9.39
N ILE A 65 11.18 -3.15 -8.38
CA ILE A 65 10.32 -2.07 -7.87
C ILE A 65 10.11 -1.01 -8.96
N LYS A 66 11.17 -0.58 -9.67
CA LYS A 66 11.09 0.44 -10.71
C LYS A 66 10.25 0.00 -11.91
N GLU A 67 10.35 -1.27 -12.30
CA GLU A 67 9.63 -1.81 -13.46
C GLU A 67 8.14 -1.99 -13.18
N PHE A 68 7.78 -2.47 -11.99
CA PHE A 68 6.42 -2.90 -11.68
C PHE A 68 5.65 -1.95 -10.74
N SER A 69 6.29 -0.91 -10.21
CA SER A 69 5.64 0.14 -9.44
C SER A 69 5.47 1.43 -10.24
N ARG A 70 4.65 2.35 -9.73
CA ARG A 70 4.53 3.71 -10.28
C ARG A 70 5.66 4.64 -9.83
N PHE A 71 6.60 4.16 -9.02
CA PHE A 71 7.63 4.97 -8.41
C PHE A 71 8.95 4.81 -9.13
N ASN A 72 9.57 5.95 -9.44
CA ASN A 72 10.97 6.02 -9.86
C ASN A 72 11.87 6.37 -8.67
N GLU A 73 13.18 6.33 -8.87
CA GLU A 73 14.19 6.58 -7.82
C GLU A 73 14.01 7.93 -7.09
N TYR A 74 13.61 8.97 -7.81
CA TYR A 74 13.40 10.30 -7.24
C TYR A 74 12.15 10.34 -6.33
N PHE A 75 11.10 9.61 -6.71
CA PHE A 75 9.87 9.55 -5.94
C PHE A 75 10.04 8.75 -4.64
N ILE A 76 10.83 7.66 -4.69
CA ILE A 76 11.18 6.89 -3.49
C ILE A 76 11.88 7.79 -2.48
N GLY A 77 12.89 8.56 -2.93
CA GLY A 77 13.59 9.53 -2.09
C GLY A 77 12.70 10.59 -1.47
N GLU A 78 11.79 11.17 -2.27
CA GLU A 78 10.86 12.19 -1.80
C GLU A 78 9.94 11.63 -0.70
N LYS A 79 9.37 10.44 -0.88
CA LYS A 79 8.45 9.85 0.11
C LYS A 79 9.14 9.41 1.38
N VAL A 80 10.37 8.93 1.25
CA VAL A 80 11.21 8.64 2.40
C VAL A 80 11.50 9.93 3.19
N GLY A 81 11.72 11.07 2.52
CA GLY A 81 11.92 12.36 3.17
C GLY A 81 10.69 12.97 3.87
N LEU A 82 9.50 12.38 3.73
CA LEU A 82 8.28 12.88 4.40
C LEU A 82 8.21 12.54 5.88
N PHE A 83 8.95 11.53 6.33
CA PHE A 83 9.13 11.32 7.76
C PHE A 83 10.19 12.32 8.22
N GLY A 84 9.78 13.30 9.05
CA GLY A 84 10.60 14.44 9.49
C GLY A 84 11.91 14.07 10.20
N GLU A 85 12.59 15.05 10.80
CA GLU A 85 13.94 14.84 11.39
C GLU A 85 14.00 13.69 12.41
N ASP A 86 12.92 13.46 13.19
CA ASP A 86 12.76 12.35 14.15
C ASP A 86 11.80 11.24 13.65
N GLY A 87 11.47 11.27 12.37
CA GLY A 87 10.30 10.61 11.82
C GLY A 87 10.45 9.10 11.68
N THR A 88 10.01 8.35 12.70
CA THR A 88 9.63 6.95 12.55
C THR A 88 8.21 6.86 11.99
N GLY A 89 7.98 5.95 11.04
CA GLY A 89 6.65 5.75 10.50
C GLY A 89 6.60 4.75 9.36
N THR A 90 5.38 4.49 8.89
CA THR A 90 5.14 3.60 7.76
C THR A 90 4.09 4.21 6.86
N GLN A 91 4.39 4.26 5.56
CA GLN A 91 3.46 4.69 4.52
C GLN A 91 3.19 3.52 3.60
N VAL A 92 1.92 3.28 3.31
CA VAL A 92 1.48 2.20 2.43
C VAL A 92 0.78 2.82 1.24
N TYR A 93 1.32 2.54 0.05
CA TYR A 93 0.75 2.99 -1.21
C TYR A 93 0.08 1.81 -1.91
N ILE A 94 -1.20 1.96 -2.26
CA ILE A 94 -1.99 0.93 -2.92
C ILE A 94 -2.50 1.50 -4.24
N TRP A 95 -2.28 0.77 -5.33
CA TRP A 95 -2.78 1.10 -6.66
C TRP A 95 -3.36 -0.14 -7.34
N ASN A 96 -3.85 0.03 -8.58
CA ASN A 96 -4.63 -0.97 -9.30
C ASN A 96 -5.84 -1.44 -8.49
N LEU A 97 -6.56 -0.47 -7.92
CA LEU A 97 -7.75 -0.70 -7.12
C LEU A 97 -8.84 -1.37 -7.96
N ASP A 98 -9.66 -2.18 -7.29
CA ASP A 98 -10.73 -2.95 -7.91
C ASP A 98 -11.68 -2.05 -8.70
N ARG A 99 -12.05 -2.50 -9.91
CA ARG A 99 -12.93 -1.80 -10.82
C ARG A 99 -14.20 -2.59 -11.06
N TRP A 100 -15.31 -1.87 -11.16
CA TRP A 100 -16.62 -2.39 -11.50
C TRP A 100 -17.11 -1.73 -12.78
N GLY A 101 -17.01 -2.44 -13.90
CA GLY A 101 -17.25 -1.86 -15.23
C GLY A 101 -16.16 -0.84 -15.56
N GLU A 102 -16.57 0.38 -15.86
CA GLU A 102 -15.64 1.49 -16.17
C GLU A 102 -15.18 2.24 -14.91
N ASP A 103 -15.86 2.04 -13.78
CA ASP A 103 -15.65 2.78 -12.53
C ASP A 103 -14.84 2.01 -11.48
N TYR A 104 -14.27 2.70 -10.50
CA TYR A 104 -13.66 2.07 -9.32
C TYR A 104 -14.72 1.65 -8.29
N ALA A 105 -14.44 0.59 -7.54
CA ALA A 105 -15.32 0.11 -6.46
C ALA A 105 -15.37 1.10 -5.26
N LEU A 106 -14.33 1.91 -5.11
CA LEU A 106 -14.21 2.98 -4.12
C LEU A 106 -14.43 4.33 -4.81
N GLU A 107 -15.13 5.23 -4.12
CA GLU A 107 -15.42 6.59 -4.55
C GLU A 107 -14.90 7.57 -3.51
N TRP A 108 -14.17 8.59 -3.97
CA TRP A 108 -13.73 9.70 -3.14
C TRP A 108 -14.70 10.84 -3.36
N ASN A 109 -15.35 11.30 -2.29
CA ASN A 109 -16.16 12.52 -2.37
C ASN A 109 -15.20 13.72 -2.36
N PRO A 110 -15.05 14.46 -3.48
CA PRO A 110 -14.33 15.72 -3.43
C PRO A 110 -15.09 16.67 -2.51
N GLU A 111 -14.35 17.48 -1.75
CA GLU A 111 -14.96 18.56 -0.97
C GLU A 111 -15.82 19.42 -1.90
N ARG A 112 -17.12 19.54 -1.60
CA ARG A 112 -17.96 20.52 -2.26
C ARG A 112 -17.57 21.90 -1.73
N THR A 113 -16.87 22.68 -2.56
CA THR A 113 -16.40 24.02 -2.21
C THR A 113 -17.53 25.04 -2.03
N ASP A 114 -18.75 24.74 -2.49
CA ASP A 114 -19.77 25.77 -2.73
C ASP A 114 -21.01 25.72 -1.82
N GLU A 115 -21.17 24.72 -0.92
CA GLU A 115 -22.40 24.61 -0.12
C GLU A 115 -22.14 24.16 1.33
N ASN A 116 -22.49 25.06 2.27
CA ASN A 116 -22.79 24.89 3.70
C ASN A 116 -22.13 23.68 4.44
N PRO A 117 -21.29 23.88 5.48
CA PRO A 117 -20.46 22.84 6.12
C PRO A 117 -21.23 21.82 7.01
N ALA A 118 -22.53 21.65 6.81
CA ALA A 118 -23.39 20.80 7.65
C ALA A 118 -23.64 19.37 7.09
N GLY A 119 -23.07 19.03 5.92
CA GLY A 119 -23.27 17.72 5.28
C GLY A 119 -22.22 16.69 5.67
N HIS A 120 -22.63 15.61 6.34
CA HIS A 120 -21.81 14.40 6.53
C HIS A 120 -21.30 13.86 5.17
N GLY A 121 -19.98 13.77 4.98
CA GLY A 121 -19.37 13.04 3.86
C GLY A 121 -18.24 13.75 3.10
N ASN A 122 -17.82 14.95 3.50
CA ASN A 122 -16.66 15.63 2.89
C ASN A 122 -15.35 14.91 3.27
N GLY A 123 -14.55 14.56 2.26
CA GLY A 123 -13.27 13.84 2.45
C GLY A 123 -13.42 12.35 2.77
N ASP A 124 -14.63 11.79 2.63
CA ASP A 124 -14.89 10.38 2.92
C ASP A 124 -14.60 9.47 1.71
N ILE A 125 -14.29 8.20 1.99
CA ILE A 125 -14.10 7.14 0.98
C ILE A 125 -15.30 6.21 1.05
N LEU A 126 -16.17 6.27 0.04
CA LEU A 126 -17.40 5.50 -0.03
C LEU A 126 -17.21 4.21 -0.84
N ILE A 127 -17.92 3.16 -0.44
CA ILE A 127 -18.03 1.93 -1.22
C ILE A 127 -19.21 2.09 -2.18
N ARG A 128 -18.96 2.06 -3.50
CA ARG A 128 -20.05 2.14 -4.51
C ARG A 128 -20.98 0.91 -4.49
N SER A 129 -20.48 -0.21 -3.99
CA SER A 129 -21.22 -1.48 -3.98
C SER A 129 -22.33 -1.51 -2.90
N LYS A 130 -23.60 -1.60 -3.33
CA LYS A 130 -24.75 -2.00 -2.50
C LYS A 130 -24.91 -3.53 -2.37
N ARG A 131 -23.82 -4.31 -2.37
CA ARG A 131 -23.95 -5.78 -2.24
C ARG A 131 -24.40 -6.16 -0.84
N VAL A 132 -25.49 -6.94 -0.74
CA VAL A 132 -25.61 -7.91 0.35
C VAL A 132 -24.55 -8.97 0.09
N ARG A 133 -23.51 -9.04 0.92
CA ARG A 133 -22.54 -10.14 0.87
C ARG A 133 -23.28 -11.43 1.23
N SER A 134 -23.75 -12.18 0.25
CA SER A 134 -24.16 -13.56 0.47
C SER A 134 -22.89 -14.36 0.75
N ARG A 135 -22.61 -14.61 2.03
CA ARG A 135 -21.58 -15.58 2.39
C ARG A 135 -22.05 -16.96 1.89
N PRO A 136 -21.17 -17.81 1.33
CA PRO A 136 -21.56 -19.12 0.79
C PRO A 136 -22.28 -20.07 1.77
N ARG A 137 -22.30 -19.75 3.08
CA ARG A 137 -23.05 -20.49 4.12
C ARG A 137 -24.37 -19.83 4.54
N GLN A 138 -24.75 -18.70 3.97
CA GLN A 138 -25.89 -17.89 4.45
C GLN A 138 -27.12 -17.95 3.54
N THR A 139 -27.08 -18.83 2.54
CA THR A 139 -28.22 -19.13 1.67
C THR A 139 -28.34 -20.65 1.47
N SER A 140 -28.48 -21.42 2.55
CA SER A 140 -29.35 -22.60 2.48
C SER A 140 -30.67 -22.19 3.11
N LYS A 141 -31.76 -22.28 2.33
CA LYS A 141 -33.14 -22.15 2.81
C LYS A 141 -33.54 -23.43 3.55
N ASP A 142 -32.74 -23.87 4.51
CA ASP A 142 -33.26 -24.76 5.54
C ASP A 142 -33.80 -23.86 6.63
N VAL A 143 -35.08 -23.56 6.47
CA VAL A 143 -35.91 -23.05 7.56
C VAL A 143 -35.74 -24.04 8.70
N CYS A 144 -35.01 -23.65 9.75
CA CYS A 144 -35.05 -24.35 11.02
C CYS A 144 -36.51 -24.29 11.52
N ASN A 145 -37.30 -25.29 11.16
CA ASN A 145 -38.53 -25.64 11.86
C ASN A 145 -38.11 -26.12 13.26
N LEU A 146 -37.78 -25.17 14.14
CA LEU A 146 -37.87 -25.38 15.56
C LEU A 146 -39.37 -25.49 15.87
N SER A 147 -39.88 -26.72 15.77
CA SER A 147 -41.14 -27.08 16.39
C SER A 147 -40.99 -26.84 17.88
N SER A 148 -41.56 -25.73 18.34
CA SER A 148 -41.83 -25.48 19.74
C SER A 148 -42.80 -26.55 20.23
N THR A 149 -42.28 -27.62 20.82
CA THR A 149 -43.07 -28.47 21.72
C THR A 149 -42.60 -28.18 23.13
N LEU A 150 -43.40 -27.38 23.84
CA LEU A 150 -43.33 -27.17 25.28
C LEU A 150 -43.66 -28.49 26.02
N PHE A 151 -42.85 -28.77 27.05
CA PHE A 151 -43.13 -29.44 28.33
C PHE A 151 -44.39 -30.31 28.50
N LEU A 152 -44.17 -31.59 28.83
CA LEU A 152 -44.32 -32.15 30.19
C LEU A 152 -43.46 -33.41 30.35
#